data_AF-A0A5N4A363-F1
#
_entry.id   AF-A0A5N4A363-F1
#
_cell.length_a   1.000
_cell.length_b   1.000
_cell.length_c   1.000
_cell.angle_alpha   90.00
_cell.angle_beta   90.00
_cell.angle_gamma   90.00
#
_symmetry.space_group_name_H-M   'P 1'
#
loop_
_entity.id
_entity.type
_entity.pdbx_description
1 polymer ?
#
loop_
_entity_poly.entity_id
_entity_poly.type
_entity_poly.pdbx_seq_one_letter_code
_entity_poly.pdbx_strand_id
1 'polypeptide(L)'
;MSLAVFQADSKRALGSLSNLTNDQLDEYINNEEKIESLLQGLNQSYLQEIEQEKETLLASNSSLSEFNLTREPALIEGRERVEKLSADGEEIYKTVEEKMNEIREKTGDMSLETALALLQTAASETEEESDKLTSQFLSNEIELDQFLEEFIEKRIVMHTRLIKAEKMAKILSSDPILNNVPSYVNAPPVNINSNYFPGINPNPAPNVPYPIGGISMPMPGNINYFQNHY
;
A
#
# COMPACT_ATOMS: atom_id res chain seq x y z
N MET A 1 -48.36 -10.89 9.58
CA MET A 1 -49.42 -10.67 10.58
C MET A 1 -50.74 -10.28 9.93
N SER A 2 -50.71 -9.49 8.86
CA SER A 2 -51.91 -8.98 8.18
C SER A 2 -52.94 -10.02 7.67
N LEU A 3 -52.52 -11.22 7.21
CA LEU A 3 -53.48 -12.26 6.77
C LEU A 3 -54.39 -12.77 7.91
N ALA A 4 -53.86 -12.85 9.14
CA ALA A 4 -54.61 -13.29 10.30
C ALA A 4 -55.64 -12.23 10.75
N VAL A 5 -55.28 -10.95 10.61
CA VAL A 5 -56.15 -9.80 10.90
C VAL A 5 -57.29 -9.73 9.87
N PHE A 6 -56.97 -9.92 8.59
CA PHE A 6 -57.98 -10.03 7.53
C PHE A 6 -58.94 -11.20 7.76
N GLN A 7 -58.42 -12.37 8.16
CA GLN A 7 -59.26 -13.54 8.46
C GLN A 7 -60.15 -13.31 9.70
N ALA A 8 -59.66 -12.58 10.70
CA ALA A 8 -60.44 -12.23 11.89
C ALA A 8 -61.58 -11.26 11.56
N ASP A 9 -61.32 -10.24 10.74
CA ASP A 9 -62.35 -9.30 10.28
C ASP A 9 -63.38 -9.98 9.36
N SER A 10 -62.93 -10.89 8.49
CA SER A 10 -63.81 -11.75 7.68
C SER A 10 -64.70 -12.64 8.55
N LYS A 11 -64.16 -13.21 9.63
CA LYS A 11 -64.92 -14.05 10.56
C LYS A 11 -65.96 -13.24 11.35
N ARG A 12 -65.65 -11.99 11.70
CA ARG A 12 -66.60 -11.05 12.34
C ARG A 12 -67.74 -10.66 11.38
N ALA A 13 -67.42 -10.45 10.10
CA ALA A 13 -68.41 -10.21 9.06
C ALA A 13 -69.37 -11.39 8.91
N LEU A 14 -68.82 -12.62 8.80
CA LEU A 14 -69.61 -13.85 8.72
C LEU A 14 -70.48 -14.10 9.96
N GLY A 15 -69.96 -13.80 11.15
CA GLY A 15 -70.74 -13.90 12.41
C GLY A 15 -71.87 -12.88 12.51
N SER A 16 -71.78 -11.75 11.80
CA SER A 16 -72.86 -10.75 11.72
C SER A 16 -73.93 -11.20 10.73
N LEU A 17 -73.52 -11.81 9.62
CA LEU A 17 -74.41 -12.37 8.59
C LEU A 17 -75.14 -13.64 9.06
N SER A 18 -74.54 -14.45 9.94
CA SER A 18 -75.13 -15.71 10.41
C SER A 18 -76.41 -15.54 11.25
N ASN A 19 -76.69 -14.31 11.72
CA ASN A 19 -77.87 -14.00 12.52
C ASN A 19 -79.06 -13.49 11.69
N LEU A 20 -78.92 -13.39 10.37
CA LEU A 20 -79.93 -12.87 9.44
C LEU A 20 -80.79 -14.00 8.84
N THR A 21 -82.04 -13.69 8.51
CA THR A 21 -82.94 -14.64 7.83
C THR A 21 -82.63 -14.74 6.33
N ASN A 22 -83.15 -15.77 5.65
CA ASN A 22 -82.89 -16.01 4.23
C ASN A 22 -83.32 -14.82 3.35
N ASP A 23 -84.50 -14.25 3.61
CA ASP A 23 -85.00 -13.06 2.91
C ASP A 23 -84.12 -11.81 3.12
N GLN A 24 -83.51 -11.68 4.31
CA GLN A 24 -82.59 -10.58 4.62
C GLN A 24 -81.24 -10.78 3.94
N LEU A 25 -80.73 -12.00 3.88
CA LEU A 25 -79.49 -12.33 3.17
C LEU A 25 -79.63 -12.11 1.66
N ASP A 26 -80.79 -12.44 1.09
CA ASP A 26 -81.11 -12.12 -0.31
C ASP A 26 -81.15 -10.61 -0.56
N GLU A 27 -81.63 -9.82 0.40
CA GLU A 27 -81.61 -8.36 0.32
C GLU A 27 -80.19 -7.78 0.39
N TYR A 28 -79.30 -8.37 1.21
CA TYR A 28 -77.89 -7.98 1.26
C TYR A 28 -77.16 -8.34 -0.03
N ILE A 29 -77.38 -9.52 -0.62
CA ILE A 29 -76.73 -9.93 -1.87
C ILE A 29 -77.15 -9.04 -3.05
N ASN A 30 -78.40 -8.58 -3.06
CA ASN A 30 -78.95 -7.77 -4.16
C ASN A 30 -78.76 -6.25 -3.97
N ASN A 31 -78.22 -5.80 -2.85
CA ASN A 31 -77.99 -4.37 -2.58
C ASN A 31 -76.53 -4.11 -2.17
N GLU A 32 -75.77 -3.59 -3.13
CA GLU A 32 -74.34 -3.26 -2.97
C GLU A 32 -74.10 -2.23 -1.86
N GLU A 33 -75.00 -1.25 -1.66
CA GLU A 33 -74.87 -0.25 -0.59
C GLU A 33 -74.97 -0.89 0.81
N LYS A 34 -75.78 -1.95 0.95
CA LYS A 34 -75.88 -2.69 2.21
C LYS A 34 -74.62 -3.49 2.49
N ILE A 35 -74.01 -4.09 1.47
CA ILE A 35 -72.71 -4.76 1.58
C ILE A 35 -71.62 -3.75 1.94
N GLU A 36 -71.60 -2.59 1.28
CA GLU A 36 -70.62 -1.54 1.57
C GLU A 36 -70.77 -0.99 3.00
N SER A 37 -72.01 -0.79 3.47
CA SER A 37 -72.28 -0.39 4.85
C SER A 37 -71.82 -1.42 5.88
N LEU A 38 -71.96 -2.72 5.57
CA LEU A 38 -71.45 -3.80 6.40
C LEU A 38 -69.93 -3.79 6.45
N LEU A 39 -69.27 -3.64 5.29
CA LEU A 39 -67.81 -3.55 5.18
C LEU A 39 -67.23 -2.29 5.84
N GLN A 40 -67.97 -1.19 5.85
CA GLN A 40 -67.60 0.05 6.54
C GLN A 40 -67.86 -0.04 8.06
N GLY A 41 -68.85 -0.83 8.48
CA GLY A 41 -69.11 -1.15 9.87
C GLY A 41 -68.12 -2.14 10.49
N LEU A 42 -67.40 -2.91 9.66
CA LEU A 42 -66.24 -3.65 10.10
C LEU A 42 -65.12 -2.67 10.42
N ASN A 43 -64.51 -2.81 11.59
CA ASN A 43 -63.30 -2.08 11.93
C ASN A 43 -62.22 -2.63 10.99
N GLN A 44 -61.91 -1.92 9.90
CA GLN A 44 -60.99 -2.30 8.81
C GLN A 44 -59.54 -2.35 9.32
N SER A 45 -59.30 -3.19 10.32
CA SER A 45 -58.09 -3.20 11.14
C SER A 45 -56.88 -3.66 10.33
N TYR A 46 -57.12 -4.51 9.32
CA TYR A 46 -56.14 -4.85 8.30
C TYR A 46 -55.63 -3.63 7.50
N LEU A 47 -56.53 -2.74 7.07
CA LEU A 47 -56.16 -1.55 6.31
C LEU A 47 -55.38 -0.56 7.19
N GLN A 48 -55.78 -0.43 8.46
CA GLN A 48 -55.07 0.40 9.44
C GLN A 48 -53.66 -0.13 9.76
N GLU A 49 -53.48 -1.45 9.88
CA GLU A 49 -52.16 -2.06 10.09
C GLU A 49 -51.23 -1.78 8.89
N ILE A 50 -51.74 -1.89 7.67
CA ILE A 50 -50.98 -1.57 6.44
C ILE A 50 -50.62 -0.08 6.39
N GLU A 51 -51.56 0.81 6.70
CA GLU A 51 -51.29 2.25 6.68
C GLU A 51 -50.27 2.63 7.76
N GLN A 52 -50.35 2.01 8.94
CA GLN A 52 -49.36 2.17 10.00
C GLN A 52 -47.99 1.63 9.59
N GLU A 53 -47.91 0.44 8.98
CA GLU A 53 -46.67 -0.12 8.48
C GLU A 53 -46.05 0.81 7.43
N LYS A 54 -46.84 1.29 6.47
CA LYS A 54 -46.43 2.29 5.48
C LYS A 54 -45.91 3.56 6.14
N GLU A 55 -46.60 4.12 7.12
CA GLU A 55 -46.17 5.32 7.83
C GLU A 55 -44.83 5.10 8.55
N THR A 56 -44.66 3.95 9.22
CA THR A 56 -43.39 3.61 9.88
C THR A 56 -42.24 3.45 8.88
N LEU A 57 -42.50 2.84 7.72
CA LEU A 57 -41.51 2.71 6.65
C LEU A 57 -41.14 4.06 6.04
N LEU A 58 -42.12 4.93 5.81
CA LEU A 58 -41.87 6.28 5.30
C LEU A 58 -41.09 7.13 6.30
N ALA A 59 -41.44 7.06 7.59
CA ALA A 59 -40.71 7.75 8.64
C ALA A 59 -39.27 7.24 8.76
N SER A 60 -39.08 5.92 8.72
CA SER A 60 -37.76 5.29 8.74
C SER A 60 -36.92 5.67 7.52
N ASN A 61 -37.49 5.60 6.31
CA ASN A 61 -36.81 5.97 5.08
C ASN A 61 -36.46 7.46 5.05
N SER A 62 -37.34 8.33 5.53
CA SER A 62 -37.11 9.77 5.63
C SER A 62 -35.97 10.07 6.60
N SER A 63 -35.99 9.46 7.79
CA SER A 63 -34.93 9.61 8.78
C SER A 63 -33.57 9.12 8.26
N LEU A 64 -33.55 7.98 7.56
CA LEU A 64 -32.32 7.45 6.96
C LEU A 64 -31.81 8.34 5.83
N SER A 65 -32.70 8.87 5.00
CA SER A 65 -32.35 9.77 3.91
C SER A 65 -31.80 11.10 4.45
N GLU A 66 -32.43 11.66 5.48
CA GLU A 66 -31.94 12.85 6.16
C GLU A 66 -30.56 12.61 6.79
N PHE A 67 -30.37 11.48 7.48
CA PHE A 67 -29.06 11.11 8.02
C PHE A 67 -28.00 10.98 6.91
N ASN A 68 -28.33 10.34 5.79
CA ASN A 68 -27.40 10.22 4.65
C ASN A 68 -27.05 11.60 4.08
N LEU A 69 -28.02 12.49 3.92
CA LEU A 69 -27.80 13.88 3.47
C LEU A 69 -26.90 14.64 4.46
N THR A 70 -27.03 14.41 5.77
CA THR A 70 -26.11 15.04 6.76
C THR A 70 -24.67 14.55 6.65
N ARG A 71 -24.44 13.36 6.07
CA ARG A 71 -23.10 12.75 5.91
C ARG A 71 -22.43 13.12 4.60
N GLU A 72 -23.20 13.44 3.58
CA GLU A 72 -22.72 13.89 2.27
C GLU A 72 -21.64 14.99 2.34
N PRO A 73 -21.79 16.10 3.10
CA PRO A 73 -20.77 17.15 3.13
C PRO A 73 -19.41 16.66 3.64
N ALA A 74 -19.41 15.81 4.68
CA ALA A 74 -18.18 15.24 5.23
C ALA A 74 -17.51 14.27 4.24
N LEU A 75 -18.30 13.53 3.45
CA LEU A 75 -17.79 12.66 2.39
C LEU A 75 -17.18 13.45 1.24
N ILE A 76 -17.84 14.54 0.81
CA ILE A 76 -17.33 15.44 -0.23
C ILE A 76 -16.02 16.08 0.21
N GLU A 77 -15.96 16.61 1.43
CA GLU A 77 -14.74 17.21 2.00
C GLU A 77 -13.61 16.16 2.11
N GLY A 78 -13.94 14.95 2.56
CA GLY A 78 -12.99 13.84 2.62
C GLY A 78 -12.42 13.48 1.25
N ARG A 79 -13.28 13.42 0.23
CA ARG A 79 -12.88 13.14 -1.16
C ARG A 79 -11.98 14.25 -1.71
N GLU A 80 -12.34 15.51 -1.53
CA GLU A 80 -11.54 16.65 -1.99
C GLU A 80 -10.17 16.68 -1.28
N ARG A 81 -10.14 16.37 0.02
CA ARG A 81 -8.89 16.25 0.78
C ARG A 81 -7.99 15.17 0.20
N VAL A 82 -8.54 13.97 -0.07
CA VAL A 82 -7.77 12.86 -0.66
C VAL A 82 -7.26 13.23 -2.05
N GLU A 83 -8.09 13.88 -2.87
CA GLU A 83 -7.70 14.33 -4.21
C GLU A 83 -6.52 15.33 -4.15
N LYS A 84 -6.59 16.33 -3.26
CA LYS A 84 -5.49 17.28 -3.04
C LYS A 84 -4.21 16.59 -2.58
N LEU A 85 -4.30 15.75 -1.54
CA LEU A 85 -3.14 15.02 -1.02
C LEU A 85 -2.52 14.08 -2.07
N SER A 86 -3.34 13.46 -2.91
CA SER A 86 -2.87 12.62 -4.00
C SER A 86 -2.14 13.44 -5.07
N ALA A 87 -2.68 14.61 -5.45
CA ALA A 87 -2.04 15.51 -6.41
C ALA A 87 -0.70 16.05 -5.87
N ASP A 88 -0.68 16.51 -4.62
CA ASP A 88 0.54 16.99 -3.95
C ASP A 88 1.60 15.85 -3.88
N GLY A 89 1.16 14.63 -3.57
CA GLY A 89 2.03 13.45 -3.54
C GLY A 89 2.63 13.12 -4.91
N GLU A 90 1.84 13.24 -5.99
CA GLU A 90 2.31 13.03 -7.36
C GLU A 90 3.32 14.11 -7.78
N GLU A 91 3.09 15.37 -7.42
CA GLU A 91 4.04 16.45 -7.67
C GLU A 91 5.37 16.21 -6.96
N ILE A 92 5.32 15.90 -5.66
CA ILE A 92 6.54 15.58 -4.88
C ILE A 92 7.26 14.38 -5.51
N TYR A 93 6.53 13.32 -5.88
CA TYR A 93 7.13 12.15 -6.54
C TYR A 93 7.87 12.55 -7.81
N LYS A 94 7.26 13.36 -8.69
CA LYS A 94 7.92 13.86 -9.91
C LYS A 94 9.18 14.65 -9.60
N THR A 95 9.14 15.56 -8.61
CA THR A 95 10.34 16.32 -8.24
C THR A 95 11.47 15.44 -7.69
N VAL A 96 11.13 14.36 -6.97
CA VAL A 96 12.11 13.39 -6.47
C VAL A 96 12.69 12.58 -7.62
N GLU A 97 11.86 12.13 -8.55
CA GLU A 97 12.28 11.40 -9.74
C GLU A 97 13.21 12.25 -10.63
N GLU A 98 12.88 13.51 -10.86
CA GLU A 98 13.73 14.47 -11.58
C GLU A 98 15.09 14.63 -10.91
N LYS A 99 15.13 14.85 -9.59
CA LYS A 99 16.38 14.96 -8.84
C LYS A 99 17.18 13.66 -8.85
N MET A 100 16.51 12.52 -8.78
CA MET A 100 17.18 11.22 -8.84
C MET A 100 17.82 10.99 -10.21
N ASN A 101 17.14 11.37 -11.29
CA ASN A 101 17.67 11.32 -12.64
C ASN A 101 18.84 12.29 -12.82
N GLU A 102 18.75 13.53 -12.31
CA GLU A 102 19.86 14.49 -12.33
C GLU A 102 21.10 13.96 -11.58
N ILE A 103 20.91 13.29 -10.44
CA ILE A 103 22.00 12.64 -9.70
C ILE A 103 22.60 11.48 -10.52
N ARG A 104 21.77 10.65 -11.14
CA ARG A 104 22.24 9.55 -12.00
C ARG A 104 23.05 10.06 -13.19
N GLU A 105 22.57 11.09 -13.88
CA GLU A 105 23.29 11.71 -15.00
C GLU A 105 24.65 12.26 -14.57
N LYS A 106 24.72 12.92 -13.41
CA LYS A 106 25.98 13.50 -12.88
C LYS A 106 26.95 12.44 -12.36
N THR A 107 26.44 11.37 -11.76
CA THR A 107 27.26 10.31 -11.16
C THR A 107 27.79 9.35 -12.22
N GLY A 108 27.09 9.23 -13.36
CA GLY A 108 27.37 8.23 -14.37
C GLY A 108 27.15 6.80 -13.85
N ASP A 109 27.37 5.80 -14.71
CA ASP A 109 27.15 4.38 -14.37
C ASP A 109 28.29 3.76 -13.54
N MET A 110 29.32 4.53 -13.18
CA MET A 110 30.48 4.02 -12.45
C MET A 110 30.26 4.13 -10.94
N SER A 111 30.11 2.98 -10.28
CA SER A 111 30.09 2.93 -8.81
C SER A 111 31.43 3.43 -8.24
N LEU A 112 31.36 4.03 -7.04
CA LEU A 112 32.50 4.59 -6.33
C LEU A 112 33.55 3.51 -5.99
N GLU A 113 33.10 2.27 -5.74
CA GLU A 113 33.95 1.09 -5.55
C GLU A 113 34.70 0.72 -6.84
N THR A 114 34.01 0.75 -7.98
CA THR A 114 34.66 0.51 -9.30
C THR A 114 35.71 1.59 -9.58
N ALA A 115 35.39 2.86 -9.30
CA ALA A 115 36.33 3.96 -9.46
C ALA A 115 37.58 3.79 -8.56
N LEU A 116 37.39 3.33 -7.32
CA LEU A 116 38.49 3.04 -6.40
C LEU A 116 39.38 1.90 -6.91
N ALA A 117 38.78 0.81 -7.39
CA ALA A 117 39.53 -0.33 -7.94
C ALA A 117 40.38 0.10 -9.14
N LEU A 118 39.79 0.87 -10.08
CA LEU A 118 40.51 1.40 -11.24
C LEU A 118 41.67 2.32 -10.83
N LEU A 119 41.47 3.16 -9.81
CA LEU A 119 42.51 4.06 -9.31
C LEU A 119 43.67 3.30 -8.66
N GLN A 120 43.38 2.22 -7.93
CA GLN A 120 44.39 1.34 -7.35
C GLN A 120 45.17 0.61 -8.45
N THR A 121 44.49 0.04 -9.45
CA THR A 121 45.13 -0.59 -10.61
C THR A 121 46.05 0.39 -11.34
N ALA A 122 45.58 1.62 -11.60
CA ALA A 122 46.39 2.65 -12.24
C ALA A 122 47.59 3.11 -11.39
N ALA A 123 47.50 3.02 -10.05
CA ALA A 123 48.64 3.28 -9.17
C ALA A 123 49.69 2.17 -9.28
N SER A 124 49.26 0.90 -9.24
CA SER A 124 50.12 -0.26 -9.41
C SER A 124 50.78 -0.32 -10.79
N GLU A 125 50.06 0.07 -11.85
CA GLU A 125 50.62 0.18 -13.20
C GLU A 125 51.76 1.21 -13.25
N THR A 126 51.56 2.40 -12.68
CA THR A 126 52.62 3.42 -12.61
C THR A 126 53.81 3.02 -11.73
N GLU A 127 53.57 2.20 -10.70
CA GLU A 127 54.64 1.62 -9.89
C GLU A 127 55.48 0.66 -10.73
N GLU A 128 54.84 -0.27 -11.45
CA GLU A 128 55.52 -1.20 -12.36
C GLU A 128 56.30 -0.46 -13.46
N GLU A 129 55.75 0.60 -14.04
CA GLU A 129 56.46 1.44 -15.01
C GLU A 129 57.70 2.11 -14.41
N SER A 130 57.62 2.59 -13.17
CA SER A 130 58.77 3.19 -12.48
C SER A 130 59.86 2.15 -12.16
N ASP A 131 59.47 0.91 -11.88
CA ASP A 131 60.39 -0.21 -11.63
C ASP A 131 61.04 -0.71 -12.93
N LYS A 132 60.30 -0.70 -14.05
CA LYS A 132 60.84 -0.95 -15.40
C LYS A 132 61.89 0.09 -15.77
N LEU A 133 61.59 1.37 -15.53
CA LEU A 133 62.54 2.46 -15.77
C LEU A 133 63.81 2.30 -14.92
N THR A 134 63.66 1.85 -13.66
CA THR A 134 64.80 1.53 -12.78
C THR A 134 65.64 0.38 -13.35
N SER A 135 64.98 -0.68 -13.85
CA SER A 135 65.67 -1.81 -14.49
C SER A 135 66.47 -1.38 -15.73
N GLN A 136 65.89 -0.52 -16.57
CA GLN A 136 66.54 0.02 -17.78
C GLN A 136 67.76 0.89 -17.43
N PHE A 137 67.66 1.69 -16.37
CA PHE A 137 68.80 2.47 -15.90
C PHE A 137 69.94 1.56 -15.40
N LEU A 138 69.61 0.51 -14.65
CA LEU A 138 70.60 -0.46 -14.14
C LEU A 138 71.24 -1.31 -15.25
N SER A 139 70.55 -1.52 -16.38
CA SER A 139 71.11 -2.16 -17.57
C SER A 139 71.88 -1.21 -18.50
N ASN A 140 72.01 0.08 -18.13
CA ASN A 140 72.59 1.15 -18.96
C ASN A 140 71.86 1.37 -20.30
N GLU A 141 70.55 1.09 -20.37
CA GLU A 141 69.74 1.36 -21.56
C GLU A 141 69.32 2.83 -21.68
N ILE A 142 69.31 3.56 -20.56
CA ILE A 142 68.95 4.99 -20.48
C ILE A 142 70.00 5.78 -19.69
N GLU A 143 70.15 7.07 -20.01
CA GLU A 143 71.08 7.98 -19.34
C GLU A 143 70.49 8.52 -18.01
N LEU A 144 71.37 8.98 -17.11
CA LEU A 144 70.98 9.44 -15.78
C LEU A 144 69.98 10.59 -15.81
N ASP A 145 70.20 11.59 -16.67
CA ASP A 145 69.33 12.78 -16.72
C ASP A 145 67.92 12.41 -17.20
N GLN A 146 67.82 11.52 -18.18
CA GLN A 146 66.54 10.98 -18.66
C GLN A 146 65.85 10.14 -17.58
N PHE A 147 66.59 9.28 -16.87
CA PHE A 147 66.04 8.49 -15.76
C PHE A 147 65.46 9.39 -14.67
N LEU A 148 66.18 10.43 -14.26
CA LEU A 148 65.74 11.32 -13.17
C LEU A 148 64.46 12.06 -13.54
N GLU A 149 64.36 12.57 -14.76
CA GLU A 149 63.16 13.28 -15.23
C GLU A 149 61.93 12.37 -15.22
N GLU A 150 62.02 11.20 -15.88
CA GLU A 150 60.89 10.28 -16.02
C GLU A 150 60.53 9.56 -14.71
N PHE A 151 61.52 9.18 -13.89
CA PHE A 151 61.29 8.44 -12.65
C PHE A 151 60.57 9.29 -11.61
N ILE A 152 61.02 10.54 -11.45
CA ILE A 152 60.41 11.47 -10.49
C ILE A 152 58.97 11.75 -10.87
N GLU A 153 58.69 12.00 -12.16
CA GLU A 153 57.32 12.22 -12.64
C GLU A 153 56.43 11.01 -12.35
N LYS A 154 56.86 9.80 -12.71
CA LYS A 154 56.10 8.56 -12.46
C LYS A 154 55.85 8.33 -10.97
N ARG A 155 56.84 8.52 -10.10
CA ARG A 155 56.69 8.36 -8.64
C ARG A 155 55.76 9.42 -8.03
N ILE A 156 55.79 10.66 -8.50
CA ILE A 156 54.84 11.71 -8.07
C ILE A 156 53.41 11.30 -8.42
N VAL A 157 53.18 10.83 -9.65
CA VAL A 157 51.86 10.38 -10.10
C VAL A 157 51.39 9.17 -9.30
N MET A 158 52.24 8.17 -9.10
CA MET A 158 51.96 6.96 -8.32
C MET A 158 51.56 7.30 -6.88
N HIS A 159 52.37 8.10 -6.16
CA HIS A 159 52.05 8.51 -4.78
C HIS A 159 50.78 9.36 -4.71
N THR A 160 50.55 10.23 -5.69
CA THR A 160 49.31 11.02 -5.77
C THR A 160 48.09 10.11 -5.93
N ARG A 161 48.16 9.08 -6.78
CA ARG A 161 47.07 8.10 -6.96
C ARG A 161 46.84 7.27 -5.69
N LEU A 162 47.90 6.82 -5.01
CA LEU A 162 47.81 6.11 -3.74
C LEU A 162 47.10 6.94 -2.65
N ILE A 163 47.50 8.20 -2.50
CA ILE A 163 46.87 9.10 -1.52
C ILE A 163 45.39 9.32 -1.86
N LYS A 164 45.07 9.53 -3.14
CA LYS A 164 43.66 9.68 -3.58
C LYS A 164 42.85 8.40 -3.32
N ALA A 165 43.41 7.22 -3.58
CA ALA A 165 42.78 5.94 -3.30
C ALA A 165 42.55 5.73 -1.80
N GLU A 166 43.53 6.06 -0.96
CA GLU A 166 43.41 5.98 0.51
C GLU A 166 42.29 6.91 1.04
N LYS A 167 42.19 8.13 0.50
CA LYS A 167 41.13 9.08 0.87
C LYS A 167 39.76 8.59 0.40
N MET A 168 39.66 8.06 -0.82
CA MET A 168 38.42 7.50 -1.34
C MET A 168 37.98 6.27 -0.54
N ALA A 169 38.91 5.40 -0.14
CA ALA A 169 38.65 4.26 0.73
C ALA A 169 38.09 4.70 2.10
N LYS A 170 38.63 5.78 2.66
CA LYS A 170 38.15 6.37 3.92
C LYS A 170 36.74 6.94 3.79
N ILE A 171 36.40 7.57 2.66
CA ILE A 171 35.04 8.09 2.41
C ILE A 171 34.06 6.91 2.33
N LEU A 172 34.38 5.88 1.55
CA LEU A 172 33.58 4.67 1.41
C LEU A 172 33.36 3.94 2.75
N SER A 173 34.37 3.89 3.62
CA SER A 173 34.24 3.26 4.93
C SER A 173 33.55 4.13 5.98
N SER A 174 33.58 5.46 5.83
CA SER A 174 33.01 6.40 6.80
C SER A 174 31.57 6.80 6.51
N ASP A 175 31.04 6.52 5.31
CA ASP A 175 29.65 6.85 4.95
C ASP A 175 28.67 5.81 5.52
N PRO A 176 27.81 6.16 6.51
CA PRO A 176 26.78 5.25 7.01
C PRO A 176 25.65 5.01 5.99
N ILE A 177 25.56 5.80 4.93
CA ILE A 177 24.53 5.68 3.88
C ILE A 177 24.92 4.65 2.80
N LEU A 178 26.21 4.51 2.46
CA LEU A 178 26.68 3.44 1.55
C LEU A 178 26.82 2.08 2.26
N ASN A 179 27.08 2.06 3.57
CA ASN A 179 27.12 0.84 4.38
C ASN A 179 25.74 0.19 4.62
N ASN A 180 24.64 0.85 4.24
CA ASN A 180 23.28 0.32 4.39
C ASN A 180 22.70 -0.28 3.10
N VAL A 181 23.49 -0.35 2.02
CA VAL A 181 23.24 -1.32 0.96
C VAL A 181 23.83 -2.64 1.47
N PRO A 182 23.03 -3.69 1.70
CA PRO A 182 23.58 -4.95 2.17
C PRO A 182 24.50 -5.51 1.07
N SER A 183 25.81 -5.30 1.24
CA SER A 183 26.81 -6.16 0.62
C SER A 183 26.63 -7.54 1.21
N TYR A 184 26.02 -8.45 0.44
CA TYR A 184 25.82 -9.85 0.77
C TYR A 184 27.15 -10.62 0.75
N VAL A 185 28.17 -10.15 1.45
CA VAL A 185 29.42 -10.89 1.53
C VAL A 185 30.06 -10.67 2.90
N ASN A 186 29.79 -11.64 3.78
CA ASN A 186 30.48 -11.91 5.05
C ASN A 186 30.35 -10.87 6.17
N ALA A 187 29.37 -11.07 7.06
CA ALA A 187 29.36 -10.50 8.41
C ALA A 187 29.18 -11.60 9.49
N PRO A 188 29.90 -11.53 10.63
CA PRO A 188 29.75 -12.43 11.78
C PRO A 188 28.47 -12.10 12.60
N PRO A 189 28.01 -12.98 13.51
CA PRO A 189 26.64 -12.93 14.02
C PRO A 189 26.39 -11.74 14.95
N VAL A 190 25.27 -11.06 14.73
CA VAL A 190 24.80 -9.95 15.55
C VAL A 190 24.01 -10.49 16.76
N ASN A 191 24.40 -10.10 17.97
CA ASN A 191 23.61 -10.29 19.19
C ASN A 191 22.36 -9.40 19.11
N ILE A 192 21.18 -10.02 19.04
CA ILE A 192 19.90 -9.31 19.06
C ILE A 192 19.49 -9.08 20.51
N ASN A 193 19.42 -7.81 20.91
CA ASN A 193 18.93 -7.38 22.22
C ASN A 193 17.42 -7.62 22.34
N SER A 194 17.00 -8.49 23.26
CA SER A 194 15.62 -8.98 23.38
C SER A 194 14.62 -8.01 24.03
N ASN A 195 15.02 -6.78 24.35
CA ASN A 195 14.17 -5.85 25.11
C ASN A 195 13.05 -5.19 24.30
N TYR A 196 12.94 -5.46 23.00
CA TYR A 196 12.03 -4.74 22.09
C TYR A 196 10.94 -5.63 21.46
N PHE A 197 10.91 -6.94 21.78
CA PHE A 197 9.91 -7.88 21.27
C PHE A 197 9.24 -8.64 22.43
N PRO A 198 7.94 -8.40 22.72
CA PRO A 198 7.23 -9.16 23.73
C PRO A 198 6.89 -10.54 23.16
N GLY A 199 7.51 -11.60 23.68
CA GLY A 199 7.11 -12.99 23.40
C GLY A 199 8.23 -14.02 23.21
N ILE A 200 9.51 -13.64 23.26
CA ILE A 200 10.63 -14.58 23.02
C ILE A 200 11.23 -15.04 24.36
N ASN A 201 11.08 -16.33 24.66
CA ASN A 201 11.61 -17.03 25.85
C ASN A 201 13.16 -17.15 25.74
N PRO A 202 13.97 -16.84 26.78
CA PRO A 202 15.38 -16.52 26.59
C PRO A 202 16.33 -17.72 26.70
N ASN A 203 15.94 -18.91 26.24
CA ASN A 203 16.80 -20.09 26.37
C ASN A 203 17.11 -20.71 25.00
N PRO A 204 18.34 -20.55 24.45
CA PRO A 204 18.70 -21.18 23.19
C PRO A 204 19.07 -22.65 23.44
N ALA A 205 18.20 -23.58 23.05
CA ALA A 205 18.58 -24.98 22.90
C ALA A 205 19.35 -25.16 21.57
N PRO A 206 20.41 -25.99 21.53
CA PRO A 206 21.24 -26.13 20.34
C PRO A 206 20.66 -27.15 19.36
N ASN A 207 20.86 -26.87 18.07
CA ASN A 207 20.73 -27.78 16.92
C ASN A 207 19.37 -28.42 16.64
N VAL A 208 18.69 -27.92 15.60
CA VAL A 208 17.93 -28.78 14.67
C VAL A 208 18.15 -28.38 13.22
N PRO A 209 18.24 -29.34 12.27
CA PRO A 209 18.68 -29.09 10.90
C PRO A 209 17.52 -29.23 9.91
N TYR A 210 16.87 -28.13 9.52
CA TYR A 210 15.85 -28.12 8.45
C TYR A 210 15.87 -26.80 7.64
N PRO A 211 15.42 -26.83 6.38
CA PRO A 211 15.91 -25.96 5.31
C PRO A 211 15.18 -24.61 5.26
N ILE A 212 15.94 -23.54 5.07
CA ILE A 212 15.40 -22.21 4.76
C ILE A 212 15.13 -22.14 3.25
N GLY A 213 14.03 -22.76 2.82
CA GLY A 213 13.47 -22.57 1.48
C GLY A 213 12.79 -21.20 1.38
N GLY A 214 12.97 -20.54 0.23
CA GLY A 214 12.47 -19.19 -0.03
C GLY A 214 10.97 -19.05 0.23
N ILE A 215 10.61 -17.97 0.92
CA ILE A 215 9.22 -17.56 1.10
C ILE A 215 8.70 -17.10 -0.27
N SER A 216 7.98 -17.99 -0.95
CA SER A 216 7.06 -17.62 -2.04
C SER A 216 5.90 -16.85 -1.42
N MET A 217 5.97 -15.52 -1.41
CA MET A 217 4.81 -14.69 -1.08
C MET A 217 3.77 -14.80 -2.21
N PRO A 218 2.49 -15.11 -1.94
CA PRO A 218 1.44 -15.01 -2.93
C PRO A 218 1.17 -13.52 -3.21
N MET A 219 1.36 -13.11 -4.46
CA MET A 219 0.95 -11.80 -4.95
C MET A 219 -0.57 -11.67 -4.79
N PRO A 220 -1.10 -10.62 -4.12
CA PRO A 220 -2.53 -10.34 -4.18
C PRO A 220 -2.89 -9.93 -5.61
N GLY A 221 -3.82 -10.69 -6.20
CA GLY A 221 -4.27 -10.51 -7.57
C GLY A 221 -4.93 -9.15 -7.81
N ASN A 222 -4.81 -8.69 -9.05
CA ASN A 222 -5.59 -7.61 -9.64
C ASN A 222 -7.08 -7.81 -9.36
N ILE A 223 -7.64 -6.95 -8.53
CA ILE A 223 -9.07 -6.79 -8.37
C ILE A 223 -9.45 -5.53 -9.16
N ASN A 224 -9.92 -5.75 -10.38
CA ASN A 224 -10.63 -4.74 -11.16
C ASN A 224 -12.00 -4.53 -10.53
N TYR A 225 -12.28 -3.31 -10.09
CA TYR A 225 -13.63 -2.87 -9.78
C TYR A 225 -13.99 -1.61 -10.59
N PHE A 226 -15.12 -1.73 -11.31
CA PHE A 226 -15.94 -0.72 -11.95
C PHE A 226 -15.48 -0.10 -13.28
N GLN A 227 -15.84 -0.82 -14.35
CA GLN A 227 -16.10 -0.28 -15.67
C GLN A 227 -17.51 0.35 -15.67
N ASN A 228 -17.59 1.67 -15.53
CA ASN A 228 -18.83 2.41 -15.82
C ASN A 228 -18.91 2.61 -17.33
N HIS A 229 -19.84 1.92 -17.98
CA HIS A 229 -20.31 2.27 -19.32
C HIS A 229 -21.40 3.33 -19.20
N TYR A 230 -21.23 4.42 -19.95
CA TYR A 230 -22.33 5.25 -20.44
C TYR A 230 -23.05 4.52 -21.57
#